data_AF-A0A846BX89-F1
#
_entry.id   AF-A0A846BX89-F1
#
_cell.length_a   1.000
_cell.length_b   1.000
_cell.length_c   1.000
_cell.angle_alpha   90.00
_cell.angle_beta   90.00
_cell.angle_gamma   90.00
#
_symmetry.space_group_name_H-M   'P 1'
#
loop_
_entity.id
_entity.type
_entity.pdbx_description
1 polymer ?
#
loop_
_entity_poly.entity_id
_entity_poly.type
_entity_poly.pdbx_seq_one_letter_code
_entity_poly.pdbx_strand_id
1 'polypeptide(L)'
;MLSNDITQKSLIQRIEQVVTILMEERPLFKEELNYSEMVHHLAKLFQQNLPIEEFNTMSEQELKGHCSTIMVTEAVAGTLNELSPEQLAIFDDAIKRK
;
A
#
# COMPACT_ATOMS: atom_id res chain seq x y z
N MET A 1 -1.85 24.64 -16.26
CA MET A 1 -0.75 23.74 -15.87
C MET A 1 -0.51 23.76 -14.36
N LEU A 2 -0.46 24.92 -13.69
CA LEU A 2 -0.28 25.04 -12.22
C LEU A 2 -1.27 24.24 -11.34
N SER A 3 -2.54 24.11 -11.76
CA SER A 3 -3.55 23.40 -10.95
C SER A 3 -3.26 21.91 -10.81
N ASN A 4 -2.73 21.26 -11.86
CA ASN A 4 -2.48 19.83 -11.84
C ASN A 4 -1.30 19.47 -10.92
N ASP A 5 -0.27 20.32 -10.87
CA ASP A 5 0.91 20.14 -10.04
C ASP A 5 0.59 20.29 -8.54
N ILE A 6 -0.29 21.24 -8.20
CA ILE A 6 -0.75 21.45 -6.81
C ILE A 6 -1.59 20.25 -6.35
N THR A 7 -2.46 19.73 -7.22
CA THR A 7 -3.31 18.59 -6.88
C THR A 7 -2.51 17.30 -6.75
N GLN A 8 -1.50 17.05 -7.60
CA GLN A 8 -0.60 15.91 -7.42
C GLN A 8 0.20 15.99 -6.13
N LYS A 9 0.70 17.18 -5.77
CA LYS A 9 1.41 17.37 -4.50
C LYS A 9 0.52 17.09 -3.29
N SER A 10 -0.75 17.52 -3.33
CA SER A 10 -1.72 17.25 -2.26
C SER A 10 -2.03 15.75 -2.12
N LEU A 11 -2.15 15.03 -3.25
CA LEU A 11 -2.36 13.57 -3.24
C LEU A 11 -1.19 12.85 -2.58
N ILE A 12 0.04 13.16 -2.99
CA ILE A 12 1.25 12.51 -2.45
C ILE A 12 1.35 12.76 -0.95
N GLN A 13 1.13 13.98 -0.48
CA GLN A 13 1.17 14.31 0.95
C GLN A 13 0.17 13.51 1.79
N ARG A 14 -1.06 13.31 1.30
CA ARG A 14 -2.06 12.50 2.00
C ARG A 14 -1.64 11.03 2.08
N ILE A 15 -1.02 10.51 1.01
CA ILE A 15 -0.51 9.14 0.98
C ILE A 15 0.69 8.99 1.93
N GLU A 16 1.63 9.92 1.93
CA GLU A 16 2.79 9.93 2.83
C GLU A 16 2.37 9.85 4.30
N GLN A 17 1.36 10.64 4.69
CA GLN A 17 0.79 10.63 6.05
C GLN A 17 0.23 9.25 6.41
N VAL A 18 -0.61 8.68 5.53
CA VAL A 18 -1.22 7.37 5.76
C VAL A 18 -0.17 6.25 5.81
N VAL A 19 0.81 6.26 4.91
CA VAL A 19 1.90 5.27 4.88
C VAL A 19 2.73 5.36 6.17
N THR A 20 3.05 6.57 6.62
CA THR A 20 3.76 6.79 7.89
C THR A 20 3.01 6.16 9.05
N ILE A 21 1.72 6.47 9.20
CA ILE A 21 0.86 5.91 10.26
C ILE A 21 0.83 4.38 10.19
N LEU A 22 0.61 3.82 9.00
CA LEU A 22 0.51 2.36 8.83
C LEU A 22 1.82 1.63 9.15
N MET A 23 2.96 2.20 8.75
CA MET A 23 4.27 1.65 9.07
C MET A 23 4.59 1.78 10.56
N GLU A 24 4.17 2.86 11.21
CA GLU A 24 4.31 3.00 12.66
C GLU A 24 3.47 2.00 13.45
N GLU A 25 2.25 1.73 13.00
CA GLU A 25 1.31 0.81 13.65
C GLU A 25 1.67 -0.68 13.46
N ARG A 26 2.38 -1.03 12.39
CA ARG A 26 2.63 -2.44 12.01
C ARG A 26 4.12 -2.70 11.75
N PRO A 27 4.84 -3.35 12.67
CA PRO A 27 6.26 -3.67 12.51
C PRO A 27 6.60 -4.39 11.19
N LEU A 28 5.76 -5.35 10.78
CA LEU A 28 5.91 -6.07 9.51
C LEU A 28 6.09 -5.13 8.31
N PHE A 29 5.38 -4.00 8.26
CA PHE A 29 5.52 -3.07 7.15
C PHE A 29 6.87 -2.36 7.12
N LYS A 30 7.51 -2.14 8.27
CA LYS A 30 8.86 -1.57 8.32
C LYS A 30 9.94 -2.59 7.94
N GLU A 31 9.67 -3.86 8.18
CA GLU A 31 10.58 -4.97 7.88
C GLU A 31 10.54 -5.32 6.38
N GLU A 32 9.34 -5.42 5.81
CA GLU A 32 9.14 -5.96 4.47
C GLU A 32 9.01 -4.89 3.36
N LEU A 33 8.64 -3.64 3.71
CA LEU A 33 8.31 -2.61 2.72
C LEU A 33 9.26 -1.42 2.77
N ASN A 34 9.56 -0.88 1.58
CA ASN A 34 10.25 0.40 1.46
C ASN A 34 9.25 1.57 1.44
N TYR A 35 9.45 2.54 2.33
CA TYR A 35 8.58 3.73 2.43
C TYR A 35 8.42 4.49 1.11
N SER A 36 9.54 4.82 0.46
CA SER A 36 9.54 5.64 -0.77
C SER A 36 8.85 4.91 -1.92
N GLU A 37 9.14 3.61 -2.06
CA GLU A 37 8.51 2.77 -3.08
C GLU A 37 7.02 2.64 -2.85
N MET A 38 6.58 2.43 -1.60
CA MET A 38 5.15 2.33 -1.27
C MET A 38 4.39 3.62 -1.55
N VAL A 39 4.94 4.79 -1.17
CA VAL A 39 4.32 6.08 -1.47
C VAL A 39 4.17 6.27 -2.97
N HIS A 40 5.22 5.98 -3.74
CA HIS A 40 5.18 6.11 -5.20
C HIS A 40 4.20 5.12 -5.85
N HIS A 41 4.22 3.87 -5.40
CA HIS A 41 3.35 2.81 -5.89
C HIS A 41 1.87 3.13 -5.64
N LEU A 42 1.52 3.51 -4.40
CA LEU A 42 0.17 3.91 -4.04
C LEU A 42 -0.27 5.14 -4.84
N ALA A 43 0.57 6.17 -4.93
CA ALA A 43 0.25 7.37 -5.70
C ALA A 43 -0.06 7.04 -7.16
N LYS A 44 0.74 6.17 -7.78
CA LYS A 44 0.50 5.69 -9.14
C LYS A 44 -0.80 4.91 -9.24
N LEU A 45 -1.08 3.98 -8.32
CA LEU A 45 -2.31 3.20 -8.33
C LEU A 45 -3.55 4.10 -8.23
N PHE A 46 -3.56 5.05 -7.31
CA PHE A 46 -4.69 5.97 -7.17
C PHE A 46 -4.85 6.86 -8.41
N GLN A 47 -3.76 7.40 -8.95
CA GLN A 47 -3.81 8.22 -10.17
C GLN A 47 -4.32 7.45 -11.40
N GLN A 48 -4.02 6.16 -11.50
CA GLN A 48 -4.41 5.33 -12.63
C GLN A 48 -5.85 4.82 -12.54
N ASN A 49 -6.35 4.60 -11.32
CA ASN A 49 -7.62 3.89 -11.11
C ASN A 49 -8.72 4.77 -10.52
N LEU A 50 -8.41 6.00 -10.08
CA LEU A 50 -9.38 6.87 -9.43
C LEU A 50 -9.31 8.30 -9.99
N PRO A 51 -10.45 8.89 -10.39
CA PRO A 51 -10.52 10.31 -10.69
C PRO A 51 -10.08 11.13 -9.47
N ILE A 52 -9.37 12.23 -9.74
CA ILE A 52 -8.78 13.03 -8.68
C ILE A 52 -9.83 13.68 -7.75
N GLU A 53 -11.01 13.98 -8.28
CA GLU A 53 -12.15 14.50 -7.51
C GLU A 53 -12.63 13.46 -6.48
N GLU A 54 -12.76 12.20 -6.89
CA GLU A 54 -13.15 11.11 -5.99
C GLU A 54 -12.10 10.88 -4.91
N PHE A 55 -10.80 10.90 -5.28
CA PHE A 55 -9.70 10.81 -4.31
C PHE A 55 -9.77 11.95 -3.28
N ASN A 56 -10.05 13.17 -3.72
CA ASN A 56 -10.12 14.33 -2.84
C ASN A 56 -11.30 14.27 -1.86
N THR A 57 -12.39 13.61 -2.25
CA THR A 57 -13.55 13.41 -1.37
C THR A 57 -13.42 12.22 -0.42
N MET A 58 -12.48 11.30 -0.67
CA MET A 58 -12.24 10.13 0.17
C MET A 58 -11.82 10.54 1.58
N SER A 59 -12.42 9.93 2.60
CA SER A 59 -12.04 10.15 3.99
C SER A 59 -10.66 9.57 4.30
N GLU A 60 -10.03 10.04 5.37
CA GLU A 60 -8.75 9.49 5.82
C GLU A 60 -8.85 8.01 6.20
N GLN A 61 -9.96 7.60 6.83
CA GLN A 61 -10.19 6.20 7.21
C GLN A 61 -10.32 5.29 5.98
N GLU A 62 -11.04 5.72 4.95
CA GLU A 62 -11.15 5.00 3.68
C GLU A 62 -9.79 4.88 3.01
N LEU A 63 -9.05 6.00 2.88
CA LEU A 63 -7.71 6.01 2.30
C LEU A 63 -6.77 5.07 3.05
N LYS A 64 -6.79 5.10 4.38
CA LYS A 64 -6.03 4.18 5.24
C LYS A 64 -6.42 2.72 4.99
N GLY A 65 -7.69 2.41 4.83
CA GLY A 65 -8.18 1.07 4.50
C GLY A 65 -7.64 0.56 3.16
N HIS A 66 -7.70 1.40 2.12
CA HIS A 66 -7.17 1.07 0.79
C HIS A 66 -5.65 0.86 0.83
N CYS A 67 -4.90 1.83 1.39
CA CYS A 67 -3.44 1.73 1.53
C CYS A 67 -3.05 0.49 2.34
N SER A 68 -3.75 0.21 3.45
CA SER A 68 -3.47 -0.96 4.28
C SER A 68 -3.64 -2.27 3.52
N THR A 69 -4.71 -2.39 2.72
CA THR A 69 -4.97 -3.60 1.91
C THR A 69 -3.84 -3.83 0.90
N ILE A 70 -3.42 -2.78 0.19
CA ILE A 70 -2.35 -2.84 -0.79
C ILE A 70 -1.03 -3.19 -0.09
N MET A 71 -0.67 -2.49 0.99
CA MET A 71 0.56 -2.75 1.75
C MET A 71 0.63 -4.16 2.34
N VAL A 72 -0.47 -4.71 2.85
CA VAL A 72 -0.50 -6.13 3.28
C VAL A 72 -0.21 -7.06 2.11
N THR A 73 -0.80 -6.80 0.95
CA THR A 73 -0.61 -7.64 -0.25
C THR A 73 0.86 -7.63 -0.68
N GLU A 74 1.47 -6.44 -0.77
CA GLU A 74 2.89 -6.31 -1.12
C GLU A 74 3.81 -6.96 -0.08
N ALA A 75 3.54 -6.76 1.21
CA ALA A 75 4.36 -7.35 2.28
C ALA A 75 4.30 -8.88 2.25
N VAL A 76 3.09 -9.45 2.13
CA VAL A 76 2.92 -10.90 2.02
C VAL A 76 3.58 -11.44 0.75
N ALA A 77 3.44 -10.76 -0.39
CA ALA A 77 4.10 -11.17 -1.62
C ALA A 77 5.63 -11.18 -1.48
N GLY A 78 6.19 -10.14 -0.84
CA GLY A 78 7.61 -10.07 -0.47
C GLY A 78 8.04 -11.27 0.36
N THR A 79 7.40 -11.49 1.51
CA THR A 79 7.69 -12.62 2.40
C THR A 79 7.56 -13.97 1.69
N LEU A 80 6.56 -14.17 0.84
CA LEU A 80 6.38 -15.42 0.08
C LEU A 80 7.51 -15.67 -0.92
N ASN A 81 8.09 -14.62 -1.50
CA ASN A 81 9.22 -14.74 -2.43
C ASN A 81 10.52 -15.19 -1.73
N GLU A 82 10.61 -15.03 -0.41
CA GLU A 82 11.78 -15.45 0.38
C GLU A 82 11.69 -16.90 0.87
N LEU A 83 10.53 -17.54 0.74
CA LEU A 83 10.31 -18.90 1.20
C LEU A 83 11.02 -19.93 0.30
N SER A 84 11.56 -20.98 0.93
CA SER A 84 12.01 -22.16 0.19
C SER A 84 10.82 -22.89 -0.45
N PRO A 85 11.05 -23.72 -1.49
CA PRO A 85 9.98 -24.52 -2.09
C PRO A 85 9.22 -25.38 -1.08
N GLU A 86 9.91 -25.94 -0.07
CA GLU A 86 9.29 -26.73 0.98
C GLU A 86 8.39 -25.88 1.89
N GLN A 87 8.83 -24.66 2.24
CA GLN A 87 8.05 -23.72 3.06
C GLN A 87 6.81 -23.21 2.31
N LEU A 88 6.94 -22.92 1.02
CA LEU A 88 5.84 -22.49 0.17
C LEU A 88 4.78 -23.60 0.04
N ALA A 89 5.20 -24.86 -0.12
CA ALA A 89 4.27 -25.99 -0.16
C ALA A 89 3.46 -26.14 1.15
N ILE A 90 4.08 -25.92 2.31
CA ILE A 90 3.39 -25.91 3.61
C ILE A 90 2.36 -24.78 3.68
N PHE A 91 2.73 -23.59 3.22
CA PHE A 91 1.83 -22.44 3.18
C PHE A 91 0.61 -22.69 2.27
N ASP A 92 0.83 -23.19 1.05
CA ASP A 92 -0.23 -23.53 0.11
C ASP A 92 -1.20 -24.56 0.69
N ASP A 93 -0.68 -25.59 1.33
CA ASP A 93 -1.49 -26.60 2.01
C ASP A 93 -2.28 -26.03 3.19
N ALA A 94 -1.75 -25.04 3.90
CA ALA A 94 -2.45 -24.37 4.99
C ALA A 94 -3.59 -23.48 4.49
N ILE A 95 -3.41 -22.78 3.37
CA ILE A 95 -4.47 -21.95 2.76
C ILE A 95 -5.59 -22.81 2.18
N LYS A 96 -5.28 -23.90 1.48
CA LYS A 96 -6.30 -24.79 0.87
C LYS A 96 -7.24 -25.46 1.89
N ARG A 97 -6.86 -25.48 3.17
CA ARG A 97 -7.65 -26.07 4.25
C ARG A 97 -8.63 -25.09 4.92
N LYS A 98 -8.61 -23.80 4.54
CA LYS A 98 -9.60 -22.79 4.95
C LYS A 98 -10.72 -22.68 3.92
#